data_AF-A0A3D2PAS6-F1
#
_entry.id   AF-A0A3D2PAS6-F1
#
_cell.length_a   1.000
_cell.length_b   1.000
_cell.length_c   1.000
_cell.angle_alpha   90.00
_cell.angle_beta   90.00
_cell.angle_gamma   90.00
#
_symmetry.space_group_name_H-M   'P 1'
#
loop_
_entity.id
_entity.type
_entity.pdbx_description
1 polymer ?
#
loop_
_entity_poly.entity_id
_entity_poly.type
_entity_poly.pdbx_seq_one_letter_code
_entity_poly.pdbx_strand_id
1 'polypeptide(L)'
;VGYSGHEVGLITSCAAVALGATSIERHITLDRAMYGSDQAASVEVLGFYRLVRYIRTIEEALGNGRKIITPEEENVKKKLRKIETL
;
A
#
# COMPACT_ATOMS: atom_id res chain seq x y z
N VAL A 1 2.78 15.47 -4.98
CA VAL A 1 4.17 15.03 -4.65
C VAL A 1 4.28 13.57 -5.06
N GLY A 2 5.41 13.14 -5.65
CA GLY A 2 5.64 11.75 -6.08
C GLY A 2 6.85 11.13 -5.38
N TYR A 3 7.07 9.83 -5.62
CA TYR A 3 8.21 9.06 -5.09
C TYR A 3 8.89 8.27 -6.21
N SER A 4 10.22 8.41 -6.33
CA SER A 4 11.05 7.58 -7.20
C SER A 4 11.98 6.75 -6.32
N GLY A 5 11.90 5.43 -6.45
CA GLY A 5 12.53 4.47 -5.55
C GLY A 5 13.65 3.67 -6.21
N HIS A 6 14.76 3.53 -5.49
CA HIS A 6 15.92 2.70 -5.86
C HIS A 6 16.18 1.58 -4.82
N GLU A 7 15.29 1.40 -3.86
CA GLU A 7 15.39 0.38 -2.82
C GLU A 7 15.16 -1.04 -3.35
N VAL A 8 15.61 -2.07 -2.64
CA VAL A 8 15.21 -3.45 -2.91
C VAL A 8 13.84 -3.73 -2.27
N GLY A 9 12.93 -4.31 -3.05
CA GLY A 9 11.58 -4.64 -2.59
C GLY A 9 10.56 -3.54 -2.90
N LEU A 10 9.34 -3.70 -2.37
CA LEU A 10 8.18 -2.88 -2.76
C LEU A 10 7.63 -2.01 -1.62
N ILE A 11 8.04 -2.28 -0.38
CA ILE A 11 7.35 -1.77 0.80
C ILE A 11 7.46 -0.25 0.94
N THR A 12 8.60 0.33 0.57
CA THR A 12 8.83 1.77 0.63
C THR A 12 7.97 2.50 -0.39
N SER A 13 7.85 1.96 -1.60
CA SER A 13 6.94 2.48 -2.63
C SER A 13 5.47 2.41 -2.18
N CYS A 14 5.05 1.31 -1.54
CA CYS A 14 3.72 1.20 -0.97
C CYS A 14 3.47 2.20 0.18
N ALA A 15 4.46 2.39 1.06
CA ALA A 15 4.39 3.37 2.14
C ALA A 15 4.27 4.80 1.60
N ALA A 16 5.01 5.13 0.53
CA ALA A 16 4.89 6.42 -0.12
C ALA A 16 3.46 6.70 -0.62
N VAL A 17 2.80 5.71 -1.23
CA VAL A 17 1.38 5.83 -1.61
C VAL A 17 0.49 6.03 -0.39
N ALA A 18 0.68 5.26 0.68
CA ALA A 18 -0.09 5.41 1.91
C ALA A 18 0.05 6.82 2.53
N LEU A 19 1.20 7.47 2.33
CA LEU A 19 1.46 8.84 2.75
C LEU A 19 0.97 9.91 1.75
N GLY A 20 0.33 9.51 0.65
CA GLY A 20 -0.26 10.41 -0.33
C GLY A 20 0.60 10.71 -1.55
N ALA A 21 1.63 9.91 -1.85
CA ALA A 21 2.34 10.03 -3.12
C ALA A 21 1.40 9.77 -4.30
N THR A 22 1.38 10.70 -5.26
CA THR A 22 0.48 10.66 -6.43
C THR A 22 1.11 10.02 -7.66
N SER A 23 2.41 9.73 -7.60
CA SER A 23 3.15 9.06 -8.67
C SER A 23 4.28 8.23 -8.05
N ILE A 24 4.49 7.02 -8.59
CA ILE A 24 5.52 6.07 -8.17
C ILE A 24 6.37 5.70 -9.38
N GLU A 25 7.69 5.84 -9.26
CA GLU A 25 8.66 5.44 -10.28
C GLU A 25 9.60 4.38 -9.73
N ARG A 26 9.86 3.35 -10.56
CA ARG A 26 10.72 2.21 -10.25
C ARG A 26 11.41 1.74 -11.53
N HIS A 27 12.68 1.38 -11.43
CA HIS A 27 13.36 0.66 -12.51
C HIS A 27 12.77 -0.75 -12.64
N ILE A 28 12.60 -1.23 -13.87
CA ILE A 28 12.09 -2.56 -14.19
C ILE A 28 13.18 -3.38 -14.89
N THR A 29 13.26 -4.65 -14.55
CA THR A 29 14.16 -5.62 -15.23
C THR A 29 13.43 -6.91 -15.58
N LEU A 30 14.00 -7.68 -16.51
CA LEU A 30 13.56 -9.05 -16.81
C LEU A 30 14.16 -10.06 -15.82
N ASP A 31 15.38 -9.80 -15.36
CA ASP A 31 16.11 -10.64 -14.40
C ASP A 31 17.17 -9.80 -13.69
N ARG A 32 17.16 -9.82 -12.36
CA ARG A 32 18.08 -9.03 -11.51
C ARG A 32 19.54 -9.46 -11.61
N ALA A 33 19.82 -10.64 -12.17
CA ALA A 33 21.17 -11.14 -12.44
C ALA A 33 21.75 -10.68 -13.79
N MET A 34 20.98 -9.94 -14.60
CA MET A 34 21.48 -9.39 -15.87
C MET A 34 22.64 -8.40 -15.65
N TYR A 35 23.39 -8.16 -16.73
CA TYR A 35 24.44 -7.15 -16.74
C TYR A 35 23.87 -5.73 -16.58
N GLY A 36 24.52 -4.93 -15.73
CA GLY A 36 24.18 -3.54 -15.46
C GLY A 36 24.08 -3.24 -13.97
N SER A 37 24.54 -2.07 -13.54
CA SER A 37 24.57 -1.67 -12.13
C SER A 37 23.18 -1.63 -11.48
N ASP A 38 22.16 -1.30 -12.26
CA ASP A 38 20.80 -1.06 -11.75
C ASP A 38 19.96 -2.34 -11.66
N GLN A 39 20.42 -3.44 -12.28
CA GLN A 39 19.64 -4.67 -12.39
C GLN A 39 19.32 -5.25 -11.01
N ALA A 40 20.32 -5.28 -10.13
CA ALA A 40 20.18 -5.85 -8.80
C ALA A 40 19.13 -5.11 -7.94
N ALA A 41 18.93 -3.81 -8.12
CA ALA A 41 17.95 -3.01 -7.38
C ALA A 41 16.58 -2.88 -8.08
N SER A 42 16.51 -3.22 -9.36
CA SER A 42 15.30 -3.11 -10.18
C SER A 42 14.21 -4.10 -9.78
N VAL A 43 12.98 -3.81 -10.19
CA VAL A 43 11.81 -4.63 -9.96
C VAL A 43 11.59 -5.55 -11.16
N GLU A 44 11.49 -6.86 -10.94
CA GLU A 44 11.13 -7.78 -12.02
C GLU A 44 9.66 -7.60 -12.43
N VAL A 45 9.32 -8.01 -13.65
CA VAL A 45 7.97 -7.86 -14.23
C VAL A 45 6.85 -8.33 -13.28
N LEU A 46 7.01 -9.51 -12.66
CA LEU A 46 6.02 -10.03 -11.71
C LEU A 46 5.94 -9.19 -10.42
N GLY A 47 7.09 -8.66 -9.97
CA GLY A 47 7.16 -7.72 -8.86
C GLY A 47 6.45 -6.41 -9.17
N PHE A 48 6.51 -5.94 -10.42
CA PHE A 48 5.83 -4.72 -10.84
C PHE A 48 4.30 -4.90 -10.84
N TYR A 49 3.78 -6.05 -11.33
CA TYR A 49 2.37 -6.38 -11.20
C TYR A 49 1.91 -6.44 -9.74
N ARG A 50 2.73 -7.00 -8.85
CA ARG A 50 2.45 -7.02 -7.40
C ARG A 50 2.42 -5.61 -6.82
N LEU A 51 3.36 -4.75 -7.21
CA LEU A 51 3.40 -3.36 -6.76
C LEU A 51 2.11 -2.62 -7.14
N VAL A 52 1.69 -2.71 -8.40
CA VAL A 52 0.43 -2.09 -8.86
C VAL A 52 -0.76 -2.62 -8.07
N ARG A 53 -0.84 -3.94 -7.85
CA ARG A 53 -1.92 -4.53 -7.04
C ARG A 53 -1.93 -3.97 -5.62
N TYR A 54 -0.78 -3.89 -4.96
CA TYR A 54 -0.68 -3.36 -3.60
C TYR A 54 -1.07 -1.89 -3.53
N ILE A 55 -0.67 -1.07 -4.52
CA ILE A 55 -1.08 0.34 -4.61
C ILE A 55 -2.61 0.44 -4.65
N ARG A 56 -3.27 -0.33 -5.52
CA ARG A 56 -4.74 -0.31 -5.63
C ARG A 56 -5.43 -0.78 -4.35
N THR A 57 -4.91 -1.83 -3.72
CA THR A 57 -5.43 -2.30 -2.42
C THR A 57 -5.26 -1.25 -1.31
N ILE A 58 -4.16 -0.49 -1.31
CA ILE A 58 -3.93 0.60 -0.35
C ILE A 58 -4.92 1.74 -0.59
N GLU A 59 -5.11 2.16 -1.84
CA GLU A 59 -6.07 3.21 -2.20
C GLU A 59 -7.51 2.84 -1.76
N GLU A 60 -7.92 1.59 -1.99
CA GLU A 60 -9.21 1.07 -1.52
C GLU A 60 -9.30 1.07 0.01
N ALA A 61 -8.25 0.61 0.70
CA ALA A 61 -8.24 0.51 2.16
C ALA A 61 -8.22 1.88 2.87
N LEU A 62 -7.59 2.90 2.29
CA LEU A 62 -7.59 4.26 2.83
C LEU A 62 -8.99 4.89 2.80
N GLY A 63 -9.80 4.52 1.81
CA GLY A 63 -11.15 5.03 1.65
C GLY A 63 -11.17 6.56 1.52
N ASN A 64 -12.15 7.20 2.16
CA ASN A 64 -12.40 8.65 2.06
C ASN A 64 -12.02 9.44 3.32
N GLY A 65 -11.31 8.82 4.27
CA GLY A 65 -10.92 9.44 5.54
C GLY A 65 -12.07 9.73 6.53
N ARG A 66 -13.31 9.37 6.20
CA ARG A 66 -14.45 9.51 7.11
C ARG A 66 -14.69 8.21 7.85
N LYS A 67 -14.53 8.23 9.18
CA LYS A 67 -14.95 7.11 10.03
C LYS A 67 -16.47 7.09 10.14
N ILE A 68 -17.08 6.01 9.68
CA ILE A 68 -18.53 5.79 9.71
C ILE A 68 -18.76 4.45 10.42
N ILE A 69 -19.75 4.38 11.30
CA ILE A 69 -20.17 3.12 11.93
C ILE A 69 -21.11 2.42 10.96
N THR A 70 -20.77 1.20 10.53
CA THR A 70 -21.69 0.42 9.69
C THR A 70 -22.87 -0.11 10.51
N PRO A 71 -23.99 -0.47 9.87
CA PRO A 71 -25.12 -1.10 10.57
C PRO A 71 -24.71 -2.35 11.38
N GLU A 72 -23.78 -3.14 10.85
CA GLU A 72 -23.21 -4.32 11.51
C GLU A 72 -22.37 -3.93 12.73
N GLU A 73 -21.52 -2.91 12.60
CA GLU A 73 -20.70 -2.40 13.71
C GLU A 73 -21.56 -1.82 14.85
N GLU A 74 -22.71 -1.20 14.56
CA GLU A 74 -23.60 -0.66 15.59
C GLU A 74 -24.19 -1.78 16.48
N ASN A 75 -24.50 -2.94 15.89
CA ASN A 75 -24.95 -4.11 16.66
C ASN A 75 -23.84 -4.67 17.56
N VAL A 76 -22.62 -4.75 17.04
CA VAL A 76 -21.44 -5.18 17.82
C VAL A 76 -21.18 -4.21 18.97
N LYS A 77 -21.25 -2.90 18.70
CA LYS A 77 -21.10 -1.84 19.70
C LYS A 77 -22.13 -1.96 20.82
N LYS A 78 -23.42 -2.20 20.52
CA LYS A 78 -24.45 -2.42 21.56
C LYS A 78 -24.14 -3.61 22.47
N LYS A 79 -23.57 -4.69 21.91
CA LYS A 79 -23.24 -5.91 22.65
C LYS A 79 -21.98 -5.78 23.52
N LEU A 80 -20.95 -5.10 23.01
CA LEU A 80 -19.62 -5.11 23.62
C LEU A 80 -19.27 -3.83 24.40
N ARG A 81 -20.00 -2.73 24.16
CA ARG A 81 -19.72 -1.47 24.84
C ARG A 81 -20.13 -1.59 26.30
N LYS A 82 -19.16 -1.43 27.20
CA LYS A 82 -19.41 -1.31 28.63
C LYS A 82 -20.27 -0.07 28.87
N ILE A 83 -21.39 -0.24 29.55
CA ILE A 83 -22.21 0.85 30.08
C ILE A 83 -21.98 0.81 31.58
N GLU A 84 -21.38 1.87 32.14
CA GLU A 84 -21.39 2.06 33.59
C GLU A 84 -22.82 2.44 33.99
N THR A 85 -23.59 1.46 34.43
CA THR A 85 -24.83 1.70 35.17
C THR A 85 -24.46 2.01 36.61
N LEU A 86 -24.73 3.25 37.04
CA LEU A 86 -24.83 3.64 38.45
C LEU A 86 -26.00 2.92 39.13
#